data_AF-A0A969CFJ5-F1
#
_entry.id   AF-A0A969CFJ5-F1
#
_cell.length_a   1.000
_cell.length_b   1.000
_cell.length_c   1.000
_cell.angle_alpha   90.00
_cell.angle_beta   90.00
_cell.angle_gamma   90.00
#
_symmetry.space_group_name_H-M   'P 1'
#
loop_
_entity.id
_entity.type
_entity.pdbx_description
1 polymer ?
#
loop_
_entity_poly.entity_id
_entity_poly.type
_entity_poly.pdbx_seq_one_letter_code
_entity_poly.pdbx_strand_id
1 'polypeptide(L)'
;MRELQIWAGDTGLQETFADIETLAQQCRFRNCQHDNEPGCAVQQALAEGKLDDSRFLSYQKLQKELNYLARKQDRGEYLAEKERWKKIHKAMRNHHKH
;
A
#
# COMPACT_ATOMS: atom_id res chain seq x y z
N MET A 1 -5.72 28.15 -15.38
CA MET A 1 -6.43 26.93 -14.97
C MET A 1 -5.35 25.86 -14.89
N ARG A 2 -4.93 25.48 -13.67
CA ARG A 2 -3.74 24.63 -13.47
C ARG A 2 -4.15 23.16 -13.59
N GLU A 3 -3.83 22.61 -14.74
CA GLU A 3 -3.80 21.19 -15.05
C GLU A 3 -2.75 20.49 -14.18
N LEU A 4 -3.20 19.71 -13.20
CA LEU A 4 -2.36 18.71 -12.56
C LEU A 4 -2.86 17.34 -13.02
N GLN A 5 -2.24 16.87 -14.11
CA GLN A 5 -2.28 15.49 -14.54
C GLN A 5 -1.80 14.60 -13.38
N ILE A 6 -2.76 13.85 -12.87
CA ILE A 6 -2.63 12.80 -11.86
C ILE A 6 -1.77 11.67 -12.45
N TRP A 7 -0.45 11.84 -12.39
CA TRP A 7 0.56 10.82 -12.67
C TRP A 7 1.46 10.57 -11.45
N ALA A 8 0.93 10.82 -10.25
CA ALA A 8 1.63 10.61 -8.98
C ALA A 8 0.78 9.70 -8.08
N GLY A 9 0.43 8.51 -8.58
CA GLY A 9 -0.38 7.55 -7.82
C GLY A 9 0.30 7.03 -6.55
N ASP A 10 1.62 7.20 -6.40
CA ASP A 10 2.40 6.75 -5.25
C ASP A 10 3.14 7.93 -4.58
N THR A 11 3.84 8.74 -5.37
CA THR A 11 4.58 9.93 -4.89
C THR A 11 3.68 11.02 -4.31
N GLY A 12 2.54 11.31 -4.94
CA GLY A 12 1.63 12.37 -4.48
C GLY A 12 0.92 12.01 -3.17
N LEU A 13 0.73 10.70 -2.92
CA LEU A 13 0.16 10.20 -1.68
C LEU A 13 1.18 10.24 -0.54
N GLN A 14 2.43 9.88 -0.81
CA GLN A 14 3.54 10.03 0.15
C GLN A 14 3.75 11.49 0.53
N GLU A 15 3.65 12.42 -0.42
CA GLU A 15 3.74 13.86 -0.13
C GLU A 15 2.55 14.37 0.70
N THR A 16 1.35 13.84 0.49
CA THR A 16 0.14 14.27 1.21
C THR A 16 0.18 13.97 2.71
N PHE A 17 0.82 12.86 3.10
CA PHE A 17 0.95 12.41 4.49
C PHE A 17 2.40 12.37 4.98
N ALA A 18 3.29 13.16 4.35
CA ALA A 18 4.71 13.19 4.66
C ALA A 18 5.01 13.54 6.13
N ASP A 19 4.13 14.34 6.76
CA ASP A 19 4.17 14.66 8.17
C ASP A 19 3.99 13.42 9.06
N ILE A 20 3.04 12.54 8.70
CA ILE A 20 2.78 11.29 9.41
C ILE A 20 3.91 10.29 9.15
N GLU A 21 4.40 10.18 7.92
CA GLU A 21 5.54 9.32 7.56
C GLU A 21 6.82 9.71 8.33
N THR A 22 7.07 11.03 8.48
CA THR A 22 8.23 11.54 9.23
C THR A 22 8.12 11.22 10.72
N LEU A 23 6.91 11.28 11.29
CA LEU A 23 6.64 10.83 12.66
C LEU A 23 6.79 9.32 12.80
N ALA A 24 6.30 8.55 11.82
CA ALA A 24 6.40 7.09 11.82
C ALA A 24 7.85 6.60 11.84
N GLN A 25 8.76 7.29 11.15
CA GLN A 25 10.21 7.01 11.17
C GLN A 25 10.85 7.23 12.54
N GLN A 26 10.24 8.03 13.41
CA GLN A 26 10.71 8.30 14.77
C GLN A 26 10.15 7.31 15.80
N CYS A 27 9.28 6.38 15.38
CA CYS A 27 8.82 5.34 16.27
C CYS A 27 9.96 4.47 16.76
N ARG A 28 9.85 4.03 18.02
CA ARG A 28 10.82 3.11 18.63
C ARG A 28 10.99 1.82 17.83
N PHE A 29 9.93 1.33 17.21
CA PHE A 29 9.90 0.07 16.47
C PHE A 29 9.71 0.33 14.97
N ARG A 30 10.48 -0.38 14.14
CA ARG A 30 10.38 -0.29 12.67
C ARG A 30 9.08 -0.86 12.10
N ASN A 31 8.41 -1.75 12.83
CA ASN A 31 7.15 -2.38 12.44
C ASN A 31 5.96 -1.82 13.23
N CYS A 32 6.10 -0.60 13.75
CA CYS A 32 5.05 0.08 14.50
C CYS A 32 3.76 0.15 13.66
N GLN A 33 2.67 -0.35 14.22
CA GLN A 33 1.32 -0.26 13.67
C GLN A 33 0.62 1.05 14.06
N HIS A 34 1.25 1.86 14.91
CA HIS A 34 0.73 3.15 15.38
C HIS A 34 -0.63 3.05 16.08
N ASP A 35 -0.94 1.92 16.70
CA ASP A 35 -2.20 1.70 17.41
C ASP A 35 -2.04 2.02 18.91
N ASN A 36 -1.39 1.14 19.67
CA ASN A 36 -1.20 1.28 21.12
C ASN A 36 0.22 0.88 21.58
N GLU A 37 1.21 1.05 20.72
CA GLU A 37 2.58 0.62 21.01
C GLU A 37 3.35 1.66 21.84
N PRO A 38 4.12 1.22 22.85
CA PRO A 38 4.93 2.12 23.66
C PRO A 38 6.07 2.74 22.81
N GLY A 39 6.23 4.06 22.89
CA GLY A 39 7.24 4.78 22.10
C GLY A 39 6.84 5.00 20.63
N CYS A 40 5.54 4.98 20.32
CA CYS A 40 5.02 5.40 19.04
C CYS A 40 4.98 6.94 18.96
N ALA A 41 5.81 7.53 18.10
CA ALA A 41 5.87 8.98 17.92
C ALA A 41 4.59 9.56 17.29
N VAL A 42 3.87 8.77 16.47
CA VAL A 42 2.58 9.17 15.89
C VAL A 42 1.51 9.31 16.98
N GLN A 43 1.40 8.31 17.87
CA GLN A 43 0.46 8.36 18.99
C GLN A 43 0.79 9.47 19.98
N GLN A 44 2.09 9.72 20.21
CA GLN A 44 2.51 10.86 21.00
C GLN A 44 2.10 12.19 20.36
N ALA A 45 2.29 12.35 19.04
CA ALA A 45 1.88 13.56 18.33
C ALA A 45 0.36 13.78 18.35
N LEU A 46 -0.44 12.70 18.31
CA LEU A 46 -1.90 12.76 18.50
C LEU A 46 -2.24 13.21 19.93
N ALA A 47 -1.62 12.61 20.94
CA ALA A 47 -1.86 12.98 22.35
C ALA A 47 -1.46 14.42 22.67
N GLU A 48 -0.41 14.93 22.01
CA GLU A 48 0.06 16.31 22.13
C GLU A 48 -0.73 17.31 21.25
N GLY A 49 -1.67 16.84 20.43
CA GLY A 49 -2.45 17.67 19.49
C GLY A 49 -1.61 18.25 18.34
N LYS A 50 -0.41 17.72 18.10
CA LYS A 50 0.46 18.10 16.97
C LYS A 50 0.03 17.43 15.67
N LEU A 51 -0.65 16.29 15.77
CA LEU A 51 -1.29 15.61 14.67
C LEU A 51 -2.80 15.55 14.95
N ASP A 52 -3.60 15.83 13.94
CA ASP A 52 -5.06 15.76 14.03
C ASP A 52 -5.56 14.31 13.86
N ASP A 53 -6.47 13.87 14.72
CA ASP A 53 -7.05 12.53 14.68
C ASP A 53 -7.72 12.21 13.34
N SER A 54 -8.44 13.17 12.73
CA SER A 54 -9.12 12.95 11.45
C SER A 54 -8.12 12.73 10.30
N ARG A 55 -6.96 13.39 10.39
CA ARG A 55 -5.85 13.22 9.45
C ARG A 55 -5.23 11.83 9.58
N PHE A 56 -4.96 11.38 10.81
CA PHE A 56 -4.44 10.03 11.07
C PHE A 56 -5.44 8.93 10.65
N LEU A 57 -6.73 9.12 10.89
CA LEU A 57 -7.78 8.20 10.43
C LEU A 57 -7.82 8.08 8.90
N SER A 58 -7.65 9.20 8.21
CA SER A 58 -7.59 9.23 6.74
C SER A 58 -6.36 8.48 6.22
N TYR A 59 -5.19 8.67 6.85
CA TYR A 59 -3.97 7.91 6.56
C TYR A 59 -4.15 6.40 6.78
N GLN A 60 -4.72 5.99 7.92
CA GLN A 60 -5.01 4.58 8.20
C GLN A 60 -5.94 3.95 7.17
N LYS A 61 -6.97 4.69 6.75
CA LYS A 61 -7.91 4.21 5.73
C LYS A 61 -7.20 3.98 4.40
N LEU A 62 -6.38 4.94 3.96
CA LEU A 62 -5.59 4.82 2.74
C LEU A 62 -4.66 3.60 2.81
N GLN A 63 -3.92 3.42 3.89
CA GLN A 63 -3.01 2.28 4.04
C GLN A 63 -3.73 0.93 3.92
N LYS A 64 -4.95 0.83 4.49
CA LYS A 64 -5.80 -0.36 4.36
C LYS A 64 -6.23 -0.59 2.90
N GLU A 65 -6.59 0.45 2.18
CA GLU A 65 -6.96 0.37 0.76
C GLU A 65 -5.77 -0.06 -0.10
N LEU A 66 -4.58 0.51 0.10
CA LEU A 66 -3.35 0.12 -0.60
C LEU A 66 -3.00 -1.35 -0.33
N ASN A 67 -3.05 -1.77 0.93
CA ASN A 67 -2.81 -3.17 1.31
C ASN A 67 -3.82 -4.13 0.66
N TYR A 68 -5.08 -3.72 0.54
CA TYR A 68 -6.10 -4.51 -0.14
C TYR A 68 -5.84 -4.63 -1.65
N LEU A 69 -5.48 -3.51 -2.30
CA LEU A 69 -5.16 -3.49 -3.73
C LEU A 69 -3.93 -4.34 -4.05
N ALA A 70 -2.85 -4.22 -3.26
CA ALA A 70 -1.64 -5.03 -3.41
C ALA A 70 -1.96 -6.54 -3.37
N ARG A 71 -2.69 -6.99 -2.34
CA ARG A 71 -3.13 -8.41 -2.23
C ARG A 71 -3.97 -8.87 -3.41
N LYS A 72 -4.80 -7.99 -3.97
CA LYS A 72 -5.65 -8.29 -5.13
C LYS A 72 -4.81 -8.38 -6.41
N GLN A 73 -3.81 -7.52 -6.57
CA GLN A 73 -2.88 -7.54 -7.69
C GLN A 73 -2.07 -8.84 -7.70
N ASP A 74 -1.45 -9.21 -6.59
CA ASP A 74 -0.69 -10.47 -6.46
C ASP A 74 -1.53 -11.68 -6.87
N ARG A 75 -2.79 -11.71 -6.41
CA ARG A 75 -3.74 -12.77 -6.77
C ARG A 75 -4.08 -12.76 -8.26
N GLY A 76 -4.26 -11.60 -8.86
CA GLY A 76 -4.52 -11.44 -10.30
C GLY A 76 -3.35 -11.92 -11.14
N GLU A 77 -2.12 -11.52 -10.76
CA GLU A 77 -0.88 -11.92 -11.43
C GLU A 77 -0.66 -13.44 -11.35
N TYR A 78 -0.85 -14.05 -10.17
CA TYR A 78 -0.79 -15.49 -9.98
C TYR A 78 -1.78 -16.26 -10.87
N LEU A 79 -3.02 -15.80 -10.96
CA LEU A 79 -4.05 -16.43 -11.80
C LEU A 79 -3.72 -16.30 -13.29
N ALA A 80 -3.26 -15.13 -13.71
CA ALA A 80 -2.85 -14.88 -15.10
C ALA A 80 -1.69 -15.78 -15.51
N GLU A 81 -0.69 -15.96 -14.65
CA GLU A 81 0.42 -16.88 -14.87
C GLU A 81 -0.03 -18.33 -15.00
N LYS A 82 -0.89 -18.79 -14.09
CA LYS A 82 -1.47 -20.14 -14.14
C LYS A 82 -2.21 -20.40 -15.44
N GLU A 83 -3.01 -19.44 -15.92
CA GLU A 83 -3.73 -19.56 -17.19
C GLU A 83 -2.79 -19.56 -18.41
N ARG A 84 -1.72 -18.75 -18.39
CA ARG A 84 -0.67 -18.79 -19.42
C ARG A 84 -0.04 -20.18 -19.52
N TRP A 85 0.40 -20.75 -18.40
CA TRP A 85 1.01 -22.08 -18.38
C TRP A 85 0.06 -23.19 -18.85
N LYS A 86 -1.23 -23.13 -18.49
CA LYS A 86 -2.23 -24.07 -19.02
C LYS A 86 -2.35 -24.00 -20.55
N LYS A 87 -2.35 -22.80 -21.13
CA LYS A 87 -2.41 -22.60 -22.59
C LYS A 87 -1.16 -23.15 -23.27
N ILE A 88 0.02 -22.89 -22.72
CA ILE A 88 1.31 -23.43 -23.21
C ILE A 88 1.29 -24.96 -23.19
N HIS A 89 0.93 -25.59 -22.06
CA HIS A 89 0.84 -27.05 -21.97
C HIS A 89 -0.18 -27.65 -22.96
N LYS A 90 -1.31 -26.97 -23.19
CA LYS A 90 -2.30 -27.41 -24.19
C LYS A 90 -1.72 -27.33 -25.62
N ALA A 91 -1.03 -26.25 -25.96
CA ALA A 91 -0.38 -26.07 -27.26
C ALA A 91 0.72 -27.13 -27.48
N MET A 92 1.56 -27.38 -26.47
CA MET A 92 2.59 -28.42 -26.50
C MET A 92 1.99 -29.80 -26.78
N ARG A 93 0.93 -30.20 -26.05
CA ARG A 93 0.27 -31.50 -26.30
C ARG A 93 -0.31 -31.65 -27.70
N ASN A 94 -0.78 -30.56 -28.30
CA ASN A 94 -1.32 -30.59 -29.66
C ASN A 94 -0.21 -30.71 -30.72
N HIS A 95 0.99 -30.16 -30.45
CA HIS A 95 2.11 -30.21 -31.38
C HIS A 95 2.81 -31.58 -31.44
N HIS A 96 2.71 -32.40 -30.39
CA HIS A 96 3.28 -33.76 -30.37
C HIS A 96 2.37 -34.83 -30.98
N LYS A 97 1.22 -34.44 -31.56
CA LYS A 97 0.25 -35.35 -32.19
C LYS A 97 0.42 -35.47 -33.72
N HIS A 98 1.47 -34.86 -34.29
CA HIS A 98 1.83 -34.96 -35.70
C HIS A 98 3.17 -35.68 -35.86
#